data_AF-A0AAQ3UGB5-F1
#
_entry.id   AF-A0AAQ3UGB5-F1
#
_cell.length_a   1.000
_cell.length_b   1.000
_cell.length_c   1.000
_cell.angle_alpha   90.00
_cell.angle_beta   90.00
_cell.angle_gamma   90.00
#
_symmetry.space_group_name_H-M   'P 1'
#
loop_
_entity.id
_entity.type
_entity.pdbx_description
1 polymer ?
#
loop_
_entity_poly.entity_id
_entity_poly.type
_entity_poly.pdbx_seq_one_letter_code
_entity_poly.pdbx_strand_id
1 'polypeptide(L)'
;MAAAPIRVISTMDDVATALQDLQITTMDQTGDVQFQLDEQAPLIEAAKIKMKTQPGERGFRLLNPELLECKFKAKMELDISFNRVLDASNQRFDDELEAIEASIALLKIYARYDDNQVEPHGPPLVERNRGVRHAIYPHPPFQFPITPSFDHGTPAERIRFQHAFGTQAARNEAAARDIRAQRAIWQAKLRLLEVRQSILTKEKVEMNIKMRQEFKRLTEERSDLGVGYADYELPPLA
;
A
#
# COMPACT_ATOMS: atom_id res chain seq x y z
N MET A 1 39.16 -48.00 -12.91
CA MET A 1 38.25 -47.61 -11.81
C MET A 1 36.90 -47.27 -12.43
N ALA A 2 35.81 -47.83 -11.91
CA ALA A 2 34.46 -47.45 -12.34
C ALA A 2 34.19 -46.00 -11.91
N ALA A 3 33.49 -45.22 -12.74
CA ALA A 3 33.08 -43.87 -12.37
C ALA A 3 32.02 -43.93 -11.26
N ALA A 4 32.14 -43.06 -10.25
CA ALA A 4 31.14 -42.95 -9.19
C ALA A 4 29.74 -42.63 -9.79
N PRO A 5 28.65 -43.21 -9.26
CA PRO A 5 27.31 -42.98 -9.76
C PRO A 5 26.91 -41.51 -9.68
N ILE A 6 26.18 -41.05 -10.71
CA ILE A 6 25.62 -39.70 -10.77
C ILE A 6 24.18 -39.74 -10.24
N ARG A 7 23.85 -38.85 -9.31
CA ARG A 7 22.51 -38.67 -8.74
C ARG A 7 22.02 -37.26 -9.03
N VAL A 8 20.86 -37.15 -9.67
CA VAL A 8 20.18 -35.87 -9.85
C VAL A 8 19.47 -35.51 -8.56
N ILE A 9 19.67 -34.30 -8.06
CA ILE A 9 19.09 -33.80 -6.82
C ILE A 9 18.38 -32.48 -7.06
N SER A 10 17.23 -32.31 -6.42
CA SER A 10 16.49 -31.03 -6.39
C SER A 10 16.38 -30.47 -4.97
N THR A 11 16.50 -31.33 -3.97
CA THR A 11 16.27 -31.03 -2.55
C THR A 11 17.38 -31.58 -1.67
N MET A 12 17.46 -31.10 -0.43
CA MET A 12 18.33 -31.72 0.58
C MET A 12 17.93 -33.16 0.92
N ASP A 13 16.65 -33.50 0.79
CA ASP A 13 16.17 -34.85 1.06
C ASP A 13 16.62 -35.83 -0.04
N ASP A 14 16.75 -35.37 -1.28
CA ASP A 14 17.33 -36.18 -2.37
C ASP A 14 18.79 -36.52 -2.09
N VAL A 15 19.55 -35.56 -1.53
CA VAL A 15 20.93 -35.79 -1.08
C VAL A 15 20.95 -36.83 0.03
N ALA A 16 20.13 -36.67 1.07
CA ALA A 16 20.08 -37.61 2.19
C ALA A 16 19.71 -39.03 1.71
N THR A 17 18.70 -39.15 0.84
CA THR A 17 18.27 -40.42 0.24
C THR A 17 19.40 -41.07 -0.55
N ALA A 18 20.08 -40.31 -1.41
CA ALA A 18 21.19 -40.83 -2.21
C ALA A 18 22.36 -41.34 -1.35
N LEU A 19 22.68 -40.66 -0.24
CA LEU A 19 23.72 -41.10 0.68
C LEU A 19 23.32 -42.38 1.42
N GLN A 20 22.06 -42.46 1.85
CA GLN A 20 21.51 -43.65 2.51
C GLN A 20 21.53 -44.87 1.57
N ASP A 21 21.07 -44.70 0.32
CA ASP A 21 21.03 -45.77 -0.69
C ASP A 21 22.42 -46.33 -1.00
N LEU A 22 23.44 -45.47 -0.98
CA LEU A 22 24.83 -45.83 -1.22
C LEU A 22 25.60 -46.21 0.06
N GLN A 23 24.93 -46.20 1.22
CA GLN A 23 25.53 -46.46 2.54
C GLN A 23 26.74 -45.56 2.85
N ILE A 24 26.72 -44.32 2.35
CA ILE A 24 27.75 -43.32 2.59
C ILE A 24 27.47 -42.66 3.95
N THR A 25 28.36 -42.88 4.91
CA THR A 25 28.16 -42.45 6.30
C THR A 25 29.24 -41.50 6.81
N THR A 26 30.35 -41.37 6.09
CA THR A 26 31.52 -40.60 6.51
C THR A 26 32.06 -39.70 5.39
N MET A 27 32.77 -38.63 5.76
CA MET A 27 33.27 -37.60 4.83
C MET A 27 34.33 -38.13 3.85
N ASP A 28 35.07 -39.16 4.23
CA ASP A 28 36.07 -39.83 3.38
C ASP A 28 35.44 -40.62 2.21
N GLN A 29 34.15 -40.92 2.29
CA GLN A 29 33.36 -41.61 1.25
C GLN A 29 32.67 -40.62 0.29
N THR A 30 32.90 -39.31 0.43
CA THR A 30 32.27 -38.27 -0.42
C THR A 30 32.64 -38.37 -1.90
N GLY A 31 33.73 -39.05 -2.24
CA GLY A 31 34.14 -39.36 -3.61
C GLY A 31 33.34 -40.49 -4.28
N ASP A 32 32.56 -41.25 -3.51
CA ASP A 32 31.84 -42.43 -3.99
C ASP A 32 30.48 -42.08 -4.64
N VAL A 33 30.12 -40.79 -4.66
CA VAL A 33 28.93 -40.28 -5.33
C VAL A 33 29.22 -38.95 -6.03
N GLN A 34 28.57 -38.72 -7.16
CA GLN A 34 28.54 -37.42 -7.84
C GLN A 34 27.11 -36.94 -7.91
N PHE A 35 26.91 -35.66 -7.63
CA PHE A 35 25.60 -35.02 -7.72
C PHE A 35 25.50 -34.13 -8.95
N GLN A 36 24.30 -34.03 -9.49
CA GLN A 36 23.92 -33.03 -10.48
C GLN A 36 22.68 -32.32 -9.97
N LEU A 37 22.73 -30.99 -9.86
CA LEU A 37 21.58 -30.20 -9.47
C LEU A 37 20.58 -30.16 -10.63
N ASP A 38 19.31 -30.40 -10.35
CA ASP A 38 18.21 -30.21 -11.29
C ASP A 38 18.04 -28.72 -11.62
N GLU A 39 17.85 -28.41 -12.90
CA GLU A 39 17.60 -27.04 -13.38
C GLU A 39 16.36 -26.43 -12.74
N GLN A 40 15.35 -27.25 -12.43
CA GLN A 40 14.13 -26.84 -11.76
C GLN A 40 14.18 -26.99 -10.25
N ALA A 41 15.37 -27.21 -9.65
CA ALA A 41 15.50 -27.22 -8.20
C ALA A 41 15.00 -25.89 -7.59
N PRO A 42 14.16 -25.93 -6.53
CA PRO A 42 13.73 -24.72 -5.86
C PRO A 42 14.91 -23.87 -5.36
N LEU A 43 14.77 -22.55 -5.41
CA LEU A 43 15.83 -21.62 -4.98
C LEU A 43 16.21 -21.85 -3.50
N ILE A 44 15.21 -22.08 -2.64
CA ILE A 44 15.45 -22.32 -1.22
C ILE A 44 16.24 -23.61 -0.98
N GLU A 45 15.97 -24.65 -1.77
CA GLU A 45 16.63 -25.94 -1.65
C GLU A 45 18.04 -25.90 -2.22
N ALA A 46 18.24 -25.25 -3.37
CA ALA A 46 19.57 -24.99 -3.91
C ALA A 46 20.44 -24.23 -2.91
N ALA A 47 19.90 -23.20 -2.26
CA ALA A 47 20.63 -22.48 -1.21
C ALA A 47 20.97 -23.36 0.00
N LYS A 48 20.03 -24.21 0.46
CA LYS A 48 20.29 -25.18 1.55
C LYS A 48 21.38 -26.18 1.16
N ILE A 49 21.35 -26.71 -0.06
CA ILE A 49 22.37 -27.60 -0.61
C ILE A 49 23.73 -26.91 -0.55
N LYS A 50 23.85 -25.70 -1.13
CA LYS A 50 25.11 -24.95 -1.10
C LYS A 50 25.66 -24.76 0.31
N MET A 51 24.83 -24.34 1.26
CA MET A 51 25.26 -24.08 2.63
C MET A 51 25.62 -25.34 3.40
N LYS A 52 24.85 -26.42 3.25
CA LYS A 52 25.02 -27.65 4.05
C LYS A 52 26.06 -28.59 3.47
N THR A 53 26.16 -28.70 2.14
CA THR A 53 27.04 -29.67 1.50
C THR A 53 28.37 -29.07 1.06
N GLN A 54 28.54 -27.74 1.05
CA GLN A 54 29.76 -27.02 0.64
C GLN A 54 30.49 -27.67 -0.57
N PRO A 55 29.81 -27.83 -1.73
CA PRO A 55 30.40 -28.54 -2.86
C PRO A 55 31.72 -27.92 -3.31
N GLY A 56 32.76 -28.75 -3.50
CA GLY A 56 34.07 -28.33 -4.03
C GLY A 56 35.14 -27.94 -3.00
N GLU A 57 34.79 -27.53 -1.78
CA GLU A 57 35.78 -27.23 -0.73
C GLU A 57 35.98 -28.39 0.25
N ARG A 58 34.88 -28.89 0.83
CA ARG A 58 34.84 -29.97 1.84
C ARG A 58 33.67 -30.94 1.62
N GLY A 59 33.03 -30.84 0.46
CA GLY A 59 31.76 -31.48 0.15
C GLY A 59 31.81 -32.50 -0.97
N PHE A 60 30.67 -33.11 -1.25
CA PHE A 60 30.47 -33.99 -2.40
C PHE A 60 30.76 -33.29 -3.72
N ARG A 61 31.14 -34.07 -4.73
CA ARG A 61 31.37 -33.55 -6.09
C ARG A 61 30.04 -33.20 -6.76
N LEU A 62 29.87 -31.94 -7.13
CA LEU A 62 28.76 -31.45 -7.93
C LEU A 62 29.22 -31.23 -9.37
N LEU A 63 28.46 -31.76 -10.34
CA LEU A 63 28.81 -31.71 -11.76
C LEU A 63 28.56 -30.35 -12.41
N ASN A 64 27.58 -29.61 -11.91
CA ASN A 64 27.16 -28.29 -12.39
C ASN A 64 27.22 -27.23 -11.27
N PRO A 65 28.41 -26.94 -10.71
CA PRO A 65 28.55 -25.98 -9.62
C PRO A 65 28.15 -24.56 -10.00
N GLU A 66 28.29 -24.19 -11.28
CA GLU A 66 27.87 -22.89 -11.80
C GLU A 66 26.35 -22.67 -11.68
N LEU A 67 25.54 -23.71 -11.91
CA LEU A 67 24.09 -23.65 -11.75
C LEU A 67 23.71 -23.41 -10.28
N LEU A 68 24.39 -24.07 -9.35
CA LEU A 68 24.17 -23.87 -7.92
C LEU A 68 24.52 -22.44 -7.50
N GLU A 69 25.60 -21.88 -8.04
CA GLU A 69 25.97 -20.48 -7.80
C GLU A 69 24.90 -19.52 -8.34
N CYS A 70 24.43 -19.75 -9.56
CA CYS A 70 23.39 -18.93 -10.18
C CYS A 70 22.08 -18.96 -9.38
N LYS A 71 21.62 -20.15 -8.94
CA LYS A 71 20.44 -20.27 -8.07
C LYS A 71 20.63 -19.60 -6.73
N PHE A 72 21.79 -19.74 -6.11
CA PHE A 72 22.07 -19.06 -4.84
C PHE A 72 22.05 -17.54 -4.99
N LYS A 73 22.71 -17.02 -6.04
CA LYS A 73 22.72 -15.58 -6.33
C LYS A 73 21.31 -15.06 -6.63
N ALA A 74 20.55 -15.77 -7.47
CA ALA A 74 19.16 -15.42 -7.79
C ALA A 74 18.30 -15.31 -6.53
N LYS A 75 18.43 -16.26 -5.60
CA LYS A 75 17.74 -16.20 -4.31
C LYS A 75 18.13 -14.94 -3.52
N MET A 76 19.43 -14.66 -3.41
CA MET A 76 19.90 -13.48 -2.66
C MET A 76 19.39 -12.17 -3.26
N GLU A 77 19.48 -12.01 -4.58
CA GLU A 77 19.00 -10.81 -5.27
C GLU A 77 17.48 -10.64 -5.12
N LEU A 78 16.72 -11.73 -5.26
CA LEU A 78 15.27 -11.73 -5.02
C LEU A 78 14.92 -11.39 -3.57
N ASP A 79 15.63 -11.93 -2.57
CA ASP A 79 15.44 -11.59 -1.15
C ASP A 79 15.67 -10.08 -0.91
N ILE A 80 16.75 -9.53 -1.46
CA ILE A 80 17.08 -8.10 -1.33
C ILE A 80 15.99 -7.25 -1.99
N SER A 81 15.64 -7.58 -3.23
CA SER A 81 14.66 -6.81 -4.00
C SER A 81 13.27 -6.86 -3.37
N PHE A 82 12.82 -8.03 -2.94
CA PHE A 82 11.54 -8.21 -2.26
C PHE A 82 11.46 -7.41 -0.96
N ASN A 83 12.48 -7.48 -0.10
CA ASN A 83 12.49 -6.72 1.14
C ASN A 83 12.47 -5.21 0.86
N ARG A 84 13.24 -4.73 -0.11
CA ARG A 84 13.22 -3.31 -0.53
C ARG A 84 11.83 -2.86 -0.96
N VAL A 85 11.15 -3.64 -1.81
CA VAL A 85 9.80 -3.32 -2.30
C VAL A 85 8.78 -3.34 -1.16
N LEU A 86 8.87 -4.32 -0.26
CA LEU A 86 7.96 -4.47 0.86
C LEU A 86 8.14 -3.34 1.90
N ASP A 87 9.38 -2.98 2.22
CA ASP A 87 9.71 -1.90 3.16
C ASP A 87 9.25 -0.55 2.61
N ALA A 88 9.53 -0.26 1.33
CA ALA A 88 9.06 0.97 0.69
C ALA A 88 7.52 1.08 0.68
N SER A 89 6.82 -0.05 0.54
CA SER A 89 5.36 -0.07 0.57
C SER A 89 4.81 0.10 1.98
N ASN A 90 5.43 -0.54 2.97
CA ASN A 90 5.09 -0.33 4.37
C ASN A 90 5.28 1.11 4.82
N GLN A 91 6.40 1.73 4.43
CA GLN A 91 6.67 3.14 4.75
C GLN A 91 5.58 4.05 4.20
N ARG A 92 5.13 3.85 2.95
CA ARG A 92 4.03 4.64 2.37
C ARG A 92 2.72 4.50 3.15
N PHE A 93 2.37 3.28 3.55
CA PHE A 93 1.21 3.07 4.41
C PHE A 93 1.36 3.77 5.76
N ASP A 94 2.55 3.71 6.37
CA ASP A 94 2.83 4.35 7.65
C ASP A 94 2.75 5.88 7.57
N ASP A 95 3.36 6.48 6.55
CA ASP A 95 3.31 7.93 6.31
C ASP A 95 1.85 8.41 6.12
N GLU A 96 1.06 7.66 5.35
CA GLU A 96 -0.34 8.01 5.11
C GLU A 96 -1.21 7.83 6.36
N LEU A 97 -1.01 6.74 7.10
CA LEU A 97 -1.71 6.49 8.35
C LEU A 97 -1.38 7.56 9.41
N GLU A 98 -0.12 7.94 9.56
CA GLU A 98 0.31 8.99 10.49
C GLU A 98 -0.39 10.33 10.17
N ALA A 99 -0.41 10.72 8.89
CA ALA A 99 -1.08 11.94 8.45
C ALA A 99 -2.59 11.92 8.73
N ILE A 100 -3.24 10.76 8.54
CA ILE A 100 -4.66 10.57 8.84
C ILE A 100 -4.91 10.64 10.35
N GLU A 101 -4.07 10.00 11.16
CA GLU A 101 -4.17 9.98 12.61
C GLU A 101 -4.02 11.39 13.20
N ALA A 102 -3.04 12.15 12.73
CA ALA A 102 -2.87 13.55 13.11
C ALA A 102 -4.12 14.39 12.76
N SER A 103 -4.68 14.19 11.56
CA SER A 103 -5.89 14.88 11.11
C SER A 103 -7.13 14.50 11.93
N ILE A 104 -7.29 13.22 12.27
CA ILE A 104 -8.35 12.72 13.15
C ILE A 104 -8.23 13.33 14.55
N ALA A 105 -7.02 13.34 15.12
CA ALA A 105 -6.77 13.92 16.44
C ALA A 105 -7.16 15.41 16.47
N LEU A 106 -6.78 16.17 15.44
CA LEU A 106 -7.12 17.58 15.31
C LEU A 106 -8.65 17.78 15.19
N LEU A 107 -9.33 17.01 14.34
CA LEU A 107 -10.79 17.12 14.17
C LEU A 107 -11.54 16.73 15.43
N LYS A 108 -11.04 15.77 16.22
CA LYS A 108 -11.61 15.41 17.53
C LYS A 108 -11.48 16.56 18.53
N ILE A 109 -10.42 17.36 18.46
CA ILE A 109 -10.28 18.59 19.27
C ILE A 109 -11.32 19.62 18.81
N TYR A 110 -11.42 19.90 17.51
CA TYR A 110 -12.40 20.87 16.98
C TYR A 110 -13.84 20.48 17.27
N ALA A 111 -14.17 19.18 17.24
CA ALA A 111 -15.49 18.69 17.59
C ALA A 111 -15.89 19.00 19.04
N ARG A 112 -14.92 19.23 19.95
CA ARG A 112 -15.13 19.55 21.37
C ARG A 112 -15.16 21.04 21.68
N TYR A 113 -14.87 21.90 20.70
CA TYR A 113 -14.93 23.34 20.92
C TYR A 113 -16.33 23.78 21.33
N ASP A 114 -16.42 24.79 22.19
CA ASP A 114 -17.65 25.51 22.47
C ASP A 114 -17.99 26.48 21.32
N ASP A 115 -19.24 26.92 21.20
CA ASP A 115 -19.66 27.77 20.07
C ASP A 115 -18.91 29.11 20.01
N ASN A 116 -18.46 29.64 21.15
CA ASN A 116 -17.63 30.85 21.22
C ASN A 116 -16.19 30.64 20.73
N GLN A 117 -15.75 29.39 20.56
CA GLN A 117 -14.43 29.02 20.04
C GLN A 117 -14.46 28.70 18.54
N VAL A 118 -15.64 28.62 17.92
CA VAL A 118 -15.79 28.34 16.49
C VAL A 118 -16.00 29.65 15.74
N GLU A 119 -15.05 29.99 14.88
CA GLU A 119 -15.20 31.16 14.01
C GLU A 119 -16.30 30.91 12.96
N PRO A 120 -17.30 31.79 12.83
CA PRO A 120 -18.34 31.64 11.81
C PRO A 120 -17.76 31.80 10.39
N HIS A 121 -17.63 30.69 9.66
CA HIS A 121 -17.13 30.68 8.28
C HIS A 121 -18.21 31.04 7.23
N GLY A 122 -18.76 32.25 7.34
CA GLY A 122 -19.60 32.85 6.31
C GLY A 122 -19.20 34.29 6.02
N PRO A 123 -19.94 35.02 5.16
CA PRO A 123 -19.65 36.43 4.90
C PRO A 123 -19.56 37.24 6.21
N PRO A 124 -18.77 38.33 6.28
CA PRO A 124 -18.74 39.18 7.47
C PRO A 124 -20.16 39.61 7.89
N LEU A 125 -20.45 39.62 9.20
CA LEU A 125 -21.80 39.94 9.70
C LEU A 125 -22.31 41.32 9.25
N VAL A 126 -21.40 42.25 8.98
CA VAL A 126 -21.67 43.59 8.44
C VAL A 126 -21.97 43.61 6.94
N GLU A 127 -21.55 42.56 6.21
CA GLU A 127 -21.79 42.38 4.78
C GLU A 127 -23.03 41.51 4.50
N ARG A 128 -23.37 40.62 5.45
CA ARG A 128 -24.72 40.06 5.52
C ARG A 128 -25.68 41.24 5.70
N ASN A 129 -26.72 41.32 4.86
CA ASN A 129 -27.68 42.43 4.75
C ASN A 129 -27.40 43.46 3.64
N ARG A 130 -26.40 43.27 2.77
CA ARG A 130 -26.48 43.88 1.43
C ARG A 130 -27.54 43.12 0.66
N GLY A 131 -28.80 43.51 0.88
CA GLY A 131 -29.99 42.95 0.25
C GLY A 131 -29.72 42.80 -1.23
N VAL A 132 -29.57 41.54 -1.62
CA VAL A 132 -29.38 41.19 -3.00
C VAL A 132 -30.69 41.50 -3.69
N ARG A 133 -30.67 42.29 -4.77
CA ARG A 133 -31.89 42.53 -5.56
C ARG A 133 -32.25 41.21 -6.24
N HIS A 134 -33.01 40.36 -5.57
CA HIS A 134 -33.50 39.12 -6.16
C HIS A 134 -34.30 39.49 -7.41
N ALA A 135 -33.83 39.05 -8.58
CA ALA A 135 -34.56 39.18 -9.82
C ALA A 135 -35.78 38.25 -9.76
N ILE A 136 -36.97 38.77 -10.08
CA ILE A 136 -38.04 37.89 -10.56
C ILE A 136 -37.62 37.55 -11.98
N TYR A 137 -37.38 36.28 -12.31
CA TYR A 137 -37.23 35.87 -13.71
C TYR A 137 -38.61 36.02 -14.37
N PRO A 138 -38.86 37.08 -15.15
CA PRO A 138 -40.17 37.29 -15.71
C PRO A 138 -40.28 36.39 -16.95
N HIS A 139 -41.06 35.32 -16.80
CA HIS A 139 -41.59 34.44 -17.85
C HIS A 139 -40.72 33.27 -18.36
N PRO A 140 -41.36 32.08 -18.56
CA PRO A 140 -40.74 30.93 -19.22
C PRO A 140 -40.61 31.17 -20.74
N PRO A 141 -39.69 30.48 -21.45
CA PRO A 141 -39.15 29.17 -21.10
C PRO A 141 -37.61 29.14 -21.16
N PHE A 142 -36.88 29.50 -20.10
CA PHE A 142 -35.43 29.26 -20.10
C PHE A 142 -34.90 28.69 -18.80
N GLN A 143 -33.99 27.75 -18.99
CA GLN A 143 -33.25 26.96 -18.02
C GLN A 143 -32.63 27.86 -16.95
N PHE A 144 -32.81 27.49 -15.68
CA PHE A 144 -32.09 28.13 -14.58
C PHE A 144 -30.59 28.09 -14.88
N PRO A 145 -29.89 29.24 -14.90
CA PRO A 145 -28.46 29.25 -15.11
C PRO A 145 -27.78 28.49 -13.96
N ILE A 146 -26.78 27.66 -14.31
CA ILE A 146 -25.98 26.86 -13.35
C ILE A 146 -25.33 27.75 -12.28
N THR A 147 -25.11 29.03 -12.61
CA THR A 147 -24.72 30.10 -11.68
C THR A 147 -25.85 31.12 -11.58
N PRO A 148 -26.64 31.11 -10.49
CA PRO A 148 -27.64 32.15 -10.28
C PRO A 148 -26.93 33.50 -10.13
N SER A 149 -27.22 34.41 -11.05
CA SER A 149 -26.76 35.80 -10.98
C SER A 149 -27.84 36.65 -10.33
N PHE A 150 -27.38 37.51 -9.44
CA PHE A 150 -28.19 38.26 -8.50
C PHE A 150 -28.49 39.70 -8.95
N ASP A 151 -28.05 40.07 -10.16
CA ASP A 151 -28.08 41.45 -10.68
C ASP A 151 -28.78 41.61 -12.04
N HIS A 152 -29.56 40.61 -12.50
CA HIS A 152 -30.32 40.71 -13.75
C HIS A 152 -31.64 41.51 -13.62
N GLY A 153 -32.09 42.13 -14.73
CA GLY A 153 -33.35 42.88 -14.84
C GLY A 153 -33.24 44.40 -14.68
N THR A 154 -34.23 45.13 -15.19
CA THR A 154 -34.38 46.58 -14.98
C THR A 154 -34.79 46.89 -13.53
N PRO A 155 -34.55 48.11 -13.00
CA PRO A 155 -34.93 48.47 -11.63
C PRO A 155 -36.40 48.20 -11.27
N ALA A 156 -37.31 48.17 -12.25
CA ALA A 156 -38.73 47.86 -12.08
C ALA A 156 -39.05 46.36 -11.98
N GLU A 157 -38.20 45.48 -12.53
CA GLU A 157 -38.35 44.01 -12.53
C GLU A 157 -37.67 43.33 -11.33
N ARG A 158 -36.91 44.12 -10.55
CA ARG A 158 -36.23 43.64 -9.35
C ARG A 158 -37.17 43.69 -8.17
N ILE A 159 -37.18 42.63 -7.34
CA ILE A 159 -37.89 42.67 -6.05
C ILE A 159 -37.33 43.84 -5.25
N ARG A 160 -38.21 44.67 -4.67
CA ARG A 160 -37.80 45.76 -3.77
C ARG A 160 -36.89 45.19 -2.69
N PHE A 161 -35.82 45.93 -2.40
CA PHE A 161 -34.87 45.60 -1.33
C PHE A 161 -35.62 45.13 -0.08
N GLN A 162 -35.49 43.84 0.23
CA GLN A 162 -35.94 43.30 1.51
C GLN A 162 -34.72 43.32 2.44
N HIS A 163 -34.87 43.92 3.62
CA HIS A 163 -33.86 43.78 4.66
C HIS A 163 -33.74 42.30 5.02
N ALA A 164 -32.65 41.65 4.61
CA ALA A 164 -32.30 40.37 5.21
C ALA A 164 -31.95 40.63 6.69
N PHE A 165 -32.49 39.79 7.58
CA PHE A 165 -32.26 39.83 9.04
C PHE A 165 -32.46 41.22 9.68
N GLY A 166 -33.71 41.69 9.73
CA GLY A 166 -34.07 43.01 10.29
C GLY A 166 -33.83 43.20 11.80
N THR A 167 -33.33 42.18 12.51
CA THR A 167 -33.10 42.21 13.96
C THR A 167 -31.74 41.61 14.33
N GLN A 168 -31.22 41.96 15.51
CA GLN A 168 -29.99 41.36 16.04
C GLN A 168 -30.13 39.84 16.26
N ALA A 169 -31.32 39.38 16.66
CA ALA A 169 -31.61 37.95 16.82
C ALA A 169 -31.39 37.18 15.50
N ALA A 170 -31.87 37.75 14.40
CA ALA A 170 -31.77 37.17 13.08
C ALA A 170 -30.30 37.11 12.58
N ARG A 171 -29.47 38.10 12.95
CA ARG A 171 -28.01 38.06 12.72
C ARG A 171 -27.30 37.00 13.56
N ASN A 172 -27.65 36.88 14.85
CA ASN A 172 -27.08 35.87 15.74
C ASN A 172 -27.45 34.45 15.28
N GLU A 173 -28.66 34.24 14.78
CA GLU A 173 -29.10 32.97 14.22
C GLU A 173 -28.29 32.58 12.97
N ALA A 174 -28.00 33.54 12.09
CA ALA A 174 -27.15 33.31 10.92
C ALA A 174 -25.71 32.94 11.31
N ALA A 175 -25.13 33.58 12.33
CA ALA A 175 -23.82 33.21 12.86
C ALA A 175 -23.83 31.78 13.45
N ALA A 176 -24.86 31.48 14.26
CA ALA A 176 -25.04 30.15 14.84
C ALA A 176 -25.22 29.06 13.76
N ARG A 177 -25.90 29.37 12.65
CA ARG A 177 -26.03 28.46 11.50
C ARG A 177 -24.67 28.13 10.90
N ASP A 178 -23.79 29.10 10.74
CA ASP A 178 -22.48 28.85 10.14
C ASP A 178 -21.56 28.07 11.08
N ILE A 179 -21.65 28.32 12.40
CA ILE A 179 -21.01 27.48 13.41
C ILE A 179 -21.50 26.02 13.29
N ARG A 180 -22.81 25.81 13.19
CA ARG A 180 -23.38 24.46 12.97
C ARG A 180 -22.88 23.83 11.67
N ALA A 181 -22.78 24.60 10.59
CA ALA A 181 -22.25 24.12 9.32
C ALA A 181 -20.78 23.72 9.42
N GLN A 182 -19.96 24.51 10.13
CA GLN A 182 -18.56 24.21 10.36
C GLN A 182 -18.38 22.92 11.18
N ARG A 183 -19.19 22.74 12.24
CA ARG A 183 -19.21 21.48 12.99
C ARG A 183 -19.62 20.30 12.13
N ALA A 184 -20.64 20.47 11.28
CA ALA A 184 -21.10 19.42 10.39
C ALA A 184 -20.00 18.98 9.41
N ILE A 185 -19.21 19.91 8.86
CA ILE A 185 -18.10 19.54 7.96
C ILE A 185 -16.95 18.88 8.72
N TRP A 186 -16.63 19.30 9.95
CA TRP A 186 -15.63 18.61 10.77
C TRP A 186 -16.04 17.17 11.08
N GLN A 187 -17.31 16.94 11.45
CA GLN A 187 -17.84 15.60 11.68
C GLN A 187 -17.83 14.76 10.40
N ALA A 188 -18.17 15.34 9.25
CA ALA A 188 -18.11 14.63 7.97
C ALA A 188 -16.67 14.22 7.61
N LYS A 189 -15.71 15.15 7.75
CA LYS A 189 -14.28 14.88 7.55
C LYS A 189 -13.76 13.79 8.49
N LEU A 190 -14.16 13.85 9.76
CA LEU A 190 -13.77 12.87 10.77
C LEU A 190 -14.24 11.45 10.37
N ARG A 191 -15.53 11.30 10.02
CA ARG A 191 -16.06 10.00 9.57
C ARG A 191 -15.34 9.46 8.35
N LEU A 192 -15.05 10.31 7.36
CA LEU A 192 -14.33 9.90 6.15
C LEU A 192 -12.90 9.43 6.48
N LEU A 193 -12.19 10.16 7.34
CA LEU A 193 -10.84 9.79 7.75
C LEU A 193 -10.81 8.51 8.59
N GLU A 194 -11.77 8.30 9.50
CA GLU A 194 -11.87 7.06 10.28
C GLU A 194 -12.15 5.84 9.38
N VAL A 195 -12.98 6.00 8.35
CA VAL A 195 -13.19 4.96 7.34
C VAL A 195 -11.91 4.69 6.56
N ARG A 196 -11.21 5.73 6.08
CA ARG A 196 -9.95 5.59 5.34
C ARG A 196 -8.86 4.92 6.18
N GLN A 197 -8.71 5.32 7.45
CA GLN A 197 -7.78 4.68 8.39
C GLN A 197 -8.07 3.18 8.49
N SER A 198 -9.34 2.80 8.69
CA SER A 198 -9.74 1.39 8.79
C SER A 198 -9.42 0.59 7.52
N ILE A 199 -9.61 1.19 6.34
CA ILE A 199 -9.27 0.57 5.05
C ILE A 199 -7.76 0.35 4.95
N LEU A 200 -6.96 1.40 5.12
CA LEU A 200 -5.50 1.33 4.98
C LEU A 200 -4.86 0.36 5.98
N THR A 201 -5.34 0.33 7.22
CA THR A 201 -4.84 -0.64 8.21
C THR A 201 -5.07 -2.08 7.76
N LYS A 202 -6.23 -2.38 7.15
CA LYS A 202 -6.53 -3.73 6.63
C LYS A 202 -5.71 -4.04 5.39
N GLU A 203 -5.64 -3.11 4.44
CA GLU A 203 -4.89 -3.26 3.19
C GLU A 203 -3.39 -3.46 3.46
N LYS A 204 -2.80 -2.72 4.42
CA LYS A 204 -1.41 -2.93 4.83
C LYS A 204 -1.16 -4.36 5.30
N VAL A 205 -2.03 -4.88 6.17
CA VAL A 205 -1.91 -6.25 6.70
C VAL A 205 -2.08 -7.28 5.59
N GLU A 206 -3.11 -7.13 4.76
CA GLU A 206 -3.41 -8.03 3.65
C GLU A 206 -2.28 -8.07 2.62
N MET A 207 -1.74 -6.90 2.25
CA MET A 207 -0.57 -6.79 1.37
C MET A 207 0.61 -7.57 1.95
N ASN A 208 0.97 -7.34 3.21
CA ASN A 208 2.12 -8.02 3.83
C ASN A 208 1.95 -9.55 3.80
N ILE A 209 0.75 -10.05 4.11
CA ILE A 209 0.48 -11.49 4.11
C ILE A 209 0.60 -12.05 2.69
N LYS A 210 -0.11 -11.47 1.73
CA LYS A 210 -0.16 -11.98 0.35
C LYS A 210 1.20 -11.90 -0.34
N MET A 211 1.90 -10.78 -0.20
CA MET A 211 3.23 -10.61 -0.80
C MET A 211 4.24 -11.60 -0.24
N ARG A 212 4.24 -11.85 1.07
CA ARG A 212 5.14 -12.84 1.68
C ARG A 212 4.79 -14.28 1.29
N GLN A 213 3.50 -14.58 1.14
CA GLN A 213 3.06 -15.90 0.63
C GLN A 213 3.51 -16.12 -0.81
N GLU A 214 3.33 -15.13 -1.67
CA GLU A 214 3.77 -15.18 -3.07
C GLU A 214 5.29 -15.31 -3.19
N PHE A 215 6.04 -14.54 -2.41
CA PHE A 215 7.50 -14.66 -2.39
C PHE A 215 7.99 -16.02 -1.87
N LYS A 216 7.34 -16.55 -0.83
CA LYS A 216 7.61 -17.90 -0.33
C LYS A 216 7.38 -18.92 -1.45
N ARG A 217 6.23 -18.86 -2.13
CA ARG A 217 5.90 -19.72 -3.26
C ARG A 217 6.95 -19.64 -4.37
N LEU A 218 7.32 -18.43 -4.79
CA LEU A 218 8.35 -18.16 -5.80
C LEU A 218 9.68 -18.86 -5.50
N THR A 219 10.08 -18.92 -4.23
CA THR A 219 11.38 -19.49 -3.81
C THR A 219 11.33 -20.99 -3.49
N GLU A 220 10.15 -21.54 -3.19
CA GLU A 220 9.92 -22.95 -2.83
C GLU A 220 9.46 -23.81 -4.01
N GLU A 221 8.88 -23.22 -5.05
CA GLU A 221 8.43 -23.95 -6.23
C GLU A 221 9.59 -24.35 -7.15
N ARG A 222 9.39 -25.47 -7.84
CA ARG A 222 10.29 -25.90 -8.92
C ARG A 222 10.18 -24.91 -10.07
N SER A 223 11.29 -24.33 -10.48
CA SER A 223 11.31 -23.31 -11.54
C SER A 223 12.70 -23.13 -12.14
N ASP A 224 12.73 -22.54 -13.33
CA ASP A 224 13.96 -22.16 -14.03
C ASP A 224 14.60 -20.88 -13.45
N LEU A 225 14.08 -20.34 -12.34
CA LEU A 225 14.71 -19.22 -11.65
C LEU A 225 16.13 -19.61 -11.21
N GLY A 226 17.08 -18.74 -11.52
CA GLY A 226 18.49 -19.00 -11.23
C GLY A 226 19.18 -20.02 -12.13
N VAL A 227 18.56 -20.46 -13.23
CA VAL A 227 19.25 -21.29 -14.25
C VAL A 227 20.31 -20.50 -15.00
N GLY A 228 20.16 -19.18 -15.07
CA GLY A 228 21.16 -18.27 -15.63
C GLY A 228 21.08 -16.86 -15.03
N TYR A 229 21.72 -15.92 -15.72
CA TYR A 229 21.66 -14.51 -15.37
C TYR A 229 20.34 -13.90 -15.85
N ALA A 230 19.58 -13.34 -14.93
CA ALA A 230 18.36 -12.58 -15.20
C ALA A 230 18.35 -11.31 -14.35
N ASP A 231 17.49 -10.37 -14.71
CA ASP A 231 17.18 -9.23 -13.86
C ASP A 231 16.19 -9.67 -12.78
N TYR A 232 16.66 -9.67 -11.53
CA TYR A 232 15.88 -10.07 -10.36
C TYR A 232 15.31 -8.86 -9.61
N GLU A 233 15.42 -7.65 -10.17
CA GLU A 233 14.79 -6.46 -9.60
C GLU A 233 13.26 -6.52 -9.78
N LEU A 234 12.55 -6.64 -8.66
CA LEU A 234 11.10 -6.55 -8.62
C LEU A 234 10.65 -5.09 -8.79
N PRO A 235 9.55 -4.87 -9.54
CA PRO A 235 9.04 -3.52 -9.74
C PRO A 235 8.51 -2.93 -8.42
N PRO A 236 8.51 -1.59 -8.29
CA PRO A 236 7.84 -0.94 -7.18
C PRO A 236 6.33 -1.24 -7.23
N LEU A 237 5.73 -1.50 -6.06
CA LEU A 237 4.27 -1.57 -5.97
C LEU A 237 3.74 -0.14 -6.14
N ALA A 238 2.84 0.12 -7.09
CA ALA A 238 2.25 1.43 -7.26
C ALA A 238 1.41 1.82 -6.04
#